data_AF-A0A1L8F4J5-F1
#
_entry.id   AF-A0A1L8F4J5-F1
#
_cell.length_a   1.000
_cell.length_b   1.000
_cell.length_c   1.000
_cell.angle_alpha   90.00
_cell.angle_beta   90.00
_cell.angle_gamma   90.00
#
_symmetry.space_group_name_H-M   'P 1'
#
loop_
_entity.id
_entity.type
_entity.pdbx_description
1 polymer ?
#
loop_
_entity_poly.entity_id
_entity_poly.type
_entity_poly.pdbx_seq_one_letter_code
_entity_poly.pdbx_strand_id
1 'polypeptide(L)'
;MGKRHRPKCSDSVLLKTVLLLIFCEQVNAQCKIVKCNSDYVSATMNLRGSGRNAEIQKCNALRAYSQCTRKTARTCRGDLIYHSAVHIIEDLMIQHNCSKEGPTASPRPQPPQPRPEGPRKQEACDYERTFREKHGKIPKYLHCGVFGDPHLRTFSGDFQTCRVNGSWPLLDNEYLFVQATSSPLSTMSNATVITKITIIFKNMKQCIDQKVYQAEVNNLPAAFDDGSVNGGRRGGGSNLKIYDREPGSLIEIEAPYIGTIIRVRQLAKQLSFSLRMPEDISLAFQEEQDLQLCLGGCPASQFILRTKDLGRTSSISTEKAKSLCRVKLPVEDAYFQSCVFDVALSGDANMTNAAYYALEDAKDFLPEPGTLHIFATAAAKSLHVPVALLLLLCLATTVGNL
;
A
#
# COMPACT_ATOMS: atom_id res chain seq x y z
N MET A 1 69.61 -6.17 22.05
CA MET A 1 68.44 -7.07 21.87
C MET A 1 67.21 -6.22 21.60
N GLY A 2 66.39 -6.59 20.61
CA GLY A 2 65.07 -5.97 20.36
C GLY A 2 64.91 -5.27 19.00
N LYS A 3 64.92 -6.03 17.89
CA LYS A 3 64.41 -5.53 16.60
C LYS A 3 62.87 -5.42 16.70
N ARG A 4 62.34 -4.19 16.73
CA ARG A 4 60.89 -3.94 16.58
C ARG A 4 60.46 -4.30 15.15
N HIS A 5 59.68 -5.36 15.03
CA HIS A 5 58.98 -5.69 13.78
C HIS A 5 57.95 -4.60 13.48
N ARG A 6 58.13 -3.87 12.37
CA ARG A 6 57.04 -3.10 11.75
C ARG A 6 56.14 -4.09 10.99
N PRO A 7 54.82 -4.08 11.21
CA PRO A 7 53.91 -4.93 10.43
C PRO A 7 53.88 -4.41 8.99
N LYS A 8 54.02 -5.34 8.02
CA LYS A 8 54.01 -5.01 6.59
C LYS A 8 52.59 -4.65 6.17
N CYS A 9 52.47 -3.62 5.33
CA CYS A 9 51.22 -3.14 4.74
C CYS A 9 50.41 -4.21 3.97
N SER A 10 51.02 -5.36 3.66
CA SER A 10 50.40 -6.52 3.02
C SER A 10 49.39 -7.25 3.92
N ASP A 11 49.61 -7.26 5.24
CA ASP A 11 48.75 -8.01 6.17
C ASP A 11 47.39 -7.33 6.36
N SER A 12 47.33 -6.00 6.21
CA SER A 12 46.08 -5.22 6.30
C SER A 12 45.19 -5.43 5.07
N VAL A 13 45.78 -5.60 3.88
CA VAL A 13 45.02 -5.85 2.65
C VAL A 13 44.46 -7.26 2.68
N LEU A 14 45.26 -8.25 3.09
CA LEU A 14 44.82 -9.65 3.20
C LEU A 14 43.69 -9.80 4.21
N LEU A 15 43.80 -9.17 5.39
CA LEU A 15 42.76 -9.17 6.41
C LEU A 15 41.47 -8.50 5.93
N LYS A 16 41.58 -7.38 5.20
CA LYS A 16 40.41 -6.69 4.61
C LYS A 16 39.75 -7.50 3.50
N THR A 17 40.52 -8.18 2.65
CA THR A 17 39.97 -9.08 1.62
C THR A 17 39.33 -10.31 2.23
N VAL A 18 39.90 -10.89 3.29
CA VAL A 18 39.30 -12.01 4.01
C VAL A 18 38.00 -11.58 4.71
N LEU A 19 37.98 -10.40 5.35
CA LEU A 19 36.73 -9.83 5.89
C LEU A 19 35.68 -9.62 4.79
N LEU A 20 36.06 -9.01 3.66
CA LEU A 20 35.15 -8.78 2.52
C LEU A 20 34.61 -10.09 1.94
N LEU A 21 35.42 -11.15 1.86
CA LEU A 21 34.97 -12.48 1.43
C LEU A 21 34.02 -13.13 2.46
N ILE A 22 34.30 -12.99 3.76
CA ILE A 22 33.41 -13.47 4.84
C ILE A 22 32.07 -12.71 4.83
N PHE A 23 32.07 -11.41 4.53
CA PHE A 23 30.85 -10.59 4.42
C PHE A 23 30.13 -10.74 3.07
N CYS A 24 30.82 -11.13 1.99
CA CYS A 24 30.20 -11.43 0.69
C CYS A 24 29.54 -12.83 0.64
N GLU A 25 29.97 -13.78 1.47
CA GLU A 25 29.29 -15.08 1.60
C GLU A 25 27.96 -15.00 2.37
N GLN A 26 27.61 -13.85 2.95
CA GLN A 26 26.22 -13.53 3.33
C GLN A 26 25.39 -13.17 2.07
N VAL A 27 25.47 -14.04 1.06
CA VAL A 27 24.44 -14.13 0.03
C VAL A 27 23.13 -14.40 0.76
N ASN A 28 22.19 -13.46 0.60
CA ASN A 28 20.93 -13.28 1.32
C ASN A 28 20.09 -14.58 1.44
N ALA A 29 20.51 -15.47 2.33
CA ALA A 29 19.83 -16.74 2.58
C ALA A 29 18.70 -16.46 3.57
N GLN A 30 17.62 -15.87 3.07
CA GLN A 30 16.44 -15.56 3.88
C GLN A 30 15.78 -16.86 4.38
N CYS A 31 15.23 -16.81 5.60
CA CYS A 31 14.43 -17.90 6.15
C CYS A 31 13.23 -18.18 5.24
N LYS A 32 13.05 -19.43 4.79
CA LYS A 32 11.97 -19.82 3.87
C LYS A 32 10.77 -20.45 4.59
N ILE A 33 10.57 -20.14 5.87
CA ILE A 33 9.50 -20.76 6.66
C ILE A 33 8.10 -20.45 6.10
N VAL A 34 7.84 -19.21 5.70
CA VAL A 34 6.55 -18.79 5.12
C VAL A 34 6.19 -19.64 3.90
N LYS A 35 7.18 -19.98 3.07
CA LYS A 35 7.01 -20.87 1.92
C LYS A 35 6.64 -22.30 2.36
N CYS A 36 7.35 -22.86 3.34
CA CYS A 36 7.04 -24.19 3.86
C CYS A 36 5.61 -24.26 4.44
N ASN A 37 5.17 -23.20 5.13
CA ASN A 37 3.82 -23.10 5.69
C ASN A 37 2.77 -23.05 4.56
N SER A 38 2.99 -22.21 3.55
CA SER A 38 2.11 -22.08 2.38
C SER A 38 1.96 -23.40 1.62
N ASP A 39 3.07 -24.10 1.37
CA ASP A 39 3.07 -25.40 0.70
C ASP A 39 2.26 -26.45 1.49
N TYR A 40 2.38 -26.47 2.82
CA TYR A 40 1.61 -27.37 3.70
C TYR A 40 0.11 -27.05 3.70
N VAL A 41 -0.27 -25.77 3.84
CA VAL A 41 -1.67 -25.35 3.81
C VAL A 41 -2.28 -25.72 2.45
N SER A 42 -1.59 -25.42 1.34
CA SER A 42 -2.05 -25.77 0.00
C SER A 42 -2.26 -27.29 -0.18
N ALA A 43 -1.34 -28.10 0.36
CA ALA A 43 -1.45 -29.57 0.31
C ALA A 43 -2.62 -30.13 1.12
N THR A 44 -3.14 -29.38 2.09
CA THR A 44 -4.17 -29.85 3.03
C THR A 44 -5.54 -29.18 2.86
N MET A 45 -5.64 -28.07 2.10
CA MET A 45 -6.88 -27.30 1.87
C MET A 45 -8.10 -28.16 1.48
N ASN A 46 -7.90 -29.21 0.69
CA ASN A 46 -8.99 -30.06 0.17
C ASN A 46 -9.17 -31.39 0.94
N LEU A 47 -8.43 -31.61 2.04
CA LEU A 47 -8.43 -32.88 2.79
C LEU A 47 -9.40 -32.88 3.97
N ARG A 48 -10.50 -32.12 3.88
CA ARG A 48 -11.41 -31.80 5.00
C ARG A 48 -12.43 -32.90 5.35
N GLY A 49 -12.15 -34.17 5.05
CA GLY A 49 -13.03 -35.31 5.32
C GLY A 49 -12.35 -36.47 6.06
N SER A 50 -13.15 -37.33 6.70
CA SER A 50 -12.71 -38.57 7.34
C SER A 50 -12.75 -39.71 6.31
N GLY A 51 -11.62 -39.95 5.65
CA GLY A 51 -11.47 -41.02 4.68
C GLY A 51 -10.01 -41.47 4.65
N ARG A 52 -9.78 -42.79 4.55
CA ARG A 52 -8.45 -43.41 4.63
C ARG A 52 -7.44 -42.80 3.64
N ASN A 53 -7.91 -42.39 2.45
CA ASN A 53 -7.09 -41.70 1.46
C ASN A 53 -6.71 -40.26 1.86
N ALA A 54 -7.58 -39.55 2.59
CA ALA A 54 -7.30 -38.20 3.08
C ALA A 54 -6.29 -38.21 4.23
N GLU A 55 -6.34 -39.22 5.10
CA GLU A 55 -5.35 -39.42 6.18
C GLU A 55 -3.96 -39.74 5.63
N ILE A 56 -3.87 -40.62 4.62
CA ILE A 56 -2.60 -40.91 3.93
C ILE A 56 -2.03 -39.64 3.30
N GLN A 57 -2.86 -38.82 2.65
CA GLN A 57 -2.43 -37.55 2.05
C GLN A 57 -2.00 -36.50 3.09
N LYS A 58 -2.66 -36.43 4.25
CA LYS A 58 -2.23 -35.59 5.38
C LYS A 58 -0.85 -36.00 5.89
N CYS A 59 -0.60 -37.29 6.07
CA CYS A 59 0.72 -37.78 6.48
C CYS A 59 1.80 -37.51 5.42
N ASN A 60 1.46 -37.61 4.13
CA ASN A 60 2.38 -37.25 3.05
C ASN A 60 2.72 -35.74 3.06
N ALA A 61 1.73 -34.88 3.33
CA ALA A 61 1.91 -33.43 3.45
C ALA A 61 2.74 -33.05 4.68
N LEU A 62 2.47 -33.66 5.85
CA LEU A 62 3.24 -33.44 7.08
C LEU A 62 4.70 -33.88 6.94
N ARG A 63 4.96 -35.02 6.29
CA ARG A 63 6.34 -35.44 5.98
C ARG A 63 7.05 -34.46 5.03
N ALA A 64 6.35 -33.92 4.03
CA ALA A 64 6.92 -32.90 3.14
C ALA A 64 7.21 -31.59 3.89
N TYR A 65 6.31 -31.17 4.77
CA TYR A 65 6.47 -29.98 5.60
C TYR A 65 7.67 -30.09 6.55
N SER A 66 7.81 -31.24 7.24
CA SER A 66 8.97 -31.57 8.08
C SER A 66 10.30 -31.52 7.31
N GLN A 67 10.33 -32.03 6.07
CA GLN A 67 11.54 -31.95 5.25
C GLN A 67 11.85 -30.53 4.79
N CYS A 68 10.84 -29.73 4.47
CA CYS A 68 11.00 -28.33 4.09
C CYS A 68 11.62 -27.51 5.22
N THR A 69 11.07 -27.63 6.44
CA THR A 69 11.59 -26.91 7.62
C THR A 69 13.03 -27.32 7.93
N ARG A 70 13.35 -28.63 7.90
CA ARG A 70 14.73 -29.12 8.08
C ARG A 70 15.73 -28.52 7.07
N LYS A 71 15.34 -28.36 5.80
CA LYS A 71 16.21 -27.78 4.75
C LYS A 71 16.52 -26.29 4.97
N THR A 72 15.60 -25.55 5.58
CA THR A 72 15.78 -24.12 5.86
C THR A 72 16.22 -23.81 7.30
N ALA A 73 16.48 -24.84 8.13
CA ALA A 73 16.81 -24.70 9.55
C ALA A 73 18.01 -23.77 9.82
N ARG A 74 19.02 -23.77 8.94
CA ARG A 74 20.22 -22.94 9.11
C ARG A 74 19.92 -21.45 9.01
N THR A 75 19.04 -21.06 8.09
CA THR A 75 18.67 -19.65 7.84
C THR A 75 17.56 -19.16 8.77
N CYS A 76 16.84 -20.08 9.42
CA CYS A 76 15.70 -19.79 10.29
C CYS A 76 16.00 -19.87 11.81
N ARG A 77 17.27 -19.88 12.23
CA ARG A 77 17.64 -20.08 13.65
C ARG A 77 16.98 -19.09 14.62
N GLY A 78 16.81 -17.83 14.21
CA GLY A 78 16.21 -16.77 15.01
C GLY A 78 14.76 -16.45 14.68
N ASP A 79 14.09 -17.27 13.87
CA ASP A 79 12.72 -17.03 13.42
C ASP A 79 11.73 -17.76 14.33
N LEU A 80 10.84 -17.00 15.00
CA LEU A 80 9.84 -17.56 15.92
C LEU A 80 8.84 -18.46 15.19
N ILE A 81 8.41 -18.09 13.98
CA ILE A 81 7.45 -18.85 13.17
C ILE A 81 8.03 -20.21 12.79
N TYR A 82 9.33 -20.27 12.52
CA TYR A 82 10.03 -21.53 12.27
C TYR A 82 9.96 -22.47 13.47
N HIS A 83 10.27 -21.99 14.68
CA HIS A 83 10.22 -22.83 15.88
C HIS A 83 8.80 -23.28 16.22
N SER A 84 7.82 -22.39 16.08
CA SER A 84 6.41 -22.75 16.21
C SER A 84 5.99 -23.82 15.20
N ALA A 85 6.39 -23.67 13.93
CA ALA A 85 6.07 -24.64 12.88
C ALA A 85 6.69 -26.02 13.13
N VAL A 86 7.94 -26.09 13.60
CA VAL A 86 8.60 -27.35 13.93
C VAL A 86 7.83 -28.09 15.02
N HIS A 87 7.41 -27.40 16.08
CA HIS A 87 6.57 -27.99 17.14
C HIS A 87 5.21 -28.46 16.60
N ILE A 88 4.52 -27.62 15.83
CA ILE A 88 3.21 -27.96 15.25
C ILE A 88 3.29 -29.19 14.34
N ILE A 89 4.37 -29.34 13.58
CA ILE A 89 4.58 -30.53 12.74
C ILE A 89 4.66 -31.80 13.58
N GLU A 90 5.40 -31.75 14.70
CA GLU A 90 5.52 -32.91 15.60
C GLU A 90 4.17 -33.28 16.22
N ASP A 91 3.42 -32.29 16.71
CA ASP A 91 2.09 -32.49 17.29
C ASP A 91 1.11 -33.09 16.26
N LEU A 92 1.08 -32.56 15.04
CA LEU A 92 0.20 -33.04 13.97
C LEU A 92 0.58 -34.44 13.49
N MET A 93 1.87 -34.79 13.48
CA MET A 93 2.32 -36.15 13.15
C MET A 93 1.85 -37.15 14.20
N ILE A 94 1.84 -36.78 15.48
CA ILE A 94 1.31 -37.61 16.57
C ILE A 94 -0.21 -37.70 16.46
N GLN A 95 -0.91 -36.57 16.30
CA GLN A 95 -2.36 -36.50 16.23
C GLN A 95 -2.95 -37.37 15.10
N HIS A 96 -2.25 -37.47 13.98
CA HIS A 96 -2.68 -38.26 12.83
C HIS A 96 -2.00 -39.63 12.71
N ASN A 97 -1.27 -40.09 13.74
CA ASN A 97 -0.54 -41.36 13.75
C ASN A 97 0.34 -41.56 12.50
N CYS A 98 1.01 -40.50 12.05
CA CYS A 98 1.84 -40.52 10.85
C CYS A 98 3.22 -41.10 11.14
N SER A 99 3.68 -42.05 10.32
CA SER A 99 5.08 -42.46 10.33
C SER A 99 5.99 -41.32 9.84
N LYS A 100 7.16 -41.17 10.47
CA LYS A 100 8.22 -40.23 10.05
C LYS A 100 8.85 -40.62 8.71
N GLU A 101 8.75 -41.89 8.34
CA GLU A 101 9.24 -42.44 7.07
C GLU A 101 8.08 -42.74 6.12
N GLY A 102 8.30 -42.55 4.82
CA GLY A 102 7.31 -42.81 3.78
C GLY A 102 7.27 -41.74 2.69
N PRO A 103 6.35 -41.89 1.70
CA PRO A 103 6.31 -41.05 0.50
C PRO A 103 5.86 -39.62 0.80
N THR A 104 6.75 -38.63 0.73
CA THR A 104 6.32 -37.23 0.84
C THR A 104 5.32 -36.87 -0.25
N ALA A 105 4.43 -35.91 0.01
CA ALA A 105 3.69 -35.27 -1.06
C ALA A 105 4.70 -34.83 -2.13
N SER A 106 4.56 -35.33 -3.37
CA SER A 106 5.44 -34.92 -4.46
C SER A 106 5.44 -33.39 -4.48
N PRO A 107 6.59 -32.72 -4.71
CA PRO A 107 6.53 -31.36 -5.21
C PRO A 107 5.56 -31.48 -6.38
N ARG A 108 4.40 -30.81 -6.32
CA ARG A 108 3.63 -30.67 -7.55
C ARG A 108 4.68 -30.13 -8.54
N PRO A 109 4.94 -30.80 -9.68
CA PRO A 109 5.52 -30.09 -10.80
C PRO A 109 4.74 -28.79 -10.85
N GLN A 110 5.40 -27.63 -10.93
CA GLN A 110 4.71 -26.39 -11.28
C GLN A 110 3.69 -26.82 -12.32
N PRO A 111 2.37 -26.80 -12.02
CA PRO A 111 1.45 -27.52 -12.88
C PRO A 111 1.72 -26.99 -14.27
N PRO A 112 1.88 -27.87 -15.28
CA PRO A 112 2.33 -27.46 -16.61
C PRO A 112 1.62 -26.16 -16.90
N GLN A 113 2.37 -25.10 -17.23
CA GLN A 113 1.79 -23.78 -17.50
C GLN A 113 0.46 -24.05 -18.18
N PRO A 114 -0.68 -23.69 -17.56
CA PRO A 114 -1.95 -24.01 -18.17
C PRO A 114 -1.81 -23.56 -19.60
N ARG A 115 -2.05 -24.46 -20.57
CA ARG A 115 -2.02 -24.10 -22.00
C ARG A 115 -2.68 -22.73 -22.05
N PRO A 116 -2.01 -21.68 -22.57
CA PRO A 116 -2.50 -20.32 -22.47
C PRO A 116 -3.99 -20.38 -22.77
N GLU A 117 -4.81 -20.09 -21.75
CA GLU A 117 -6.26 -20.10 -21.92
C GLU A 117 -6.51 -19.22 -23.14
N GLY A 118 -7.19 -19.76 -24.17
CA GLY A 118 -7.14 -19.20 -25.52
C GLY A 118 -7.33 -17.68 -25.52
N PRO A 119 -6.74 -16.96 -26.49
CA PRO A 119 -6.53 -15.49 -26.45
C PRO A 119 -7.72 -14.68 -25.94
N ARG A 120 -8.95 -15.09 -26.27
CA ARG A 120 -10.22 -14.51 -25.82
C ARG A 120 -10.42 -14.41 -24.30
N LYS A 121 -9.91 -15.34 -23.49
CA LYS A 121 -10.07 -15.28 -22.02
C LYS A 121 -9.07 -14.32 -21.36
N GLN A 122 -7.87 -14.20 -21.93
CA GLN A 122 -6.86 -13.23 -21.49
C GLN A 122 -7.25 -11.81 -21.90
N GLU A 123 -7.87 -11.66 -23.08
CA GLU A 123 -8.46 -10.41 -23.58
C GLU A 123 -9.55 -9.86 -22.64
N ALA A 124 -10.36 -10.74 -22.04
CA ALA A 124 -11.40 -10.34 -21.09
C ALA A 124 -10.87 -9.76 -19.75
N CYS A 125 -9.57 -9.90 -19.48
CA CYS A 125 -8.90 -9.38 -18.29
C CYS A 125 -8.04 -8.14 -18.58
N ASP A 126 -8.40 -7.41 -19.62
CA ASP A 126 -7.87 -6.11 -20.02
C ASP A 126 -9.06 -5.12 -20.03
N TYR A 127 -9.17 -4.33 -18.96
CA TYR A 127 -10.30 -3.42 -18.78
C TYR A 127 -10.35 -2.38 -19.90
N GLU A 128 -9.22 -1.76 -20.26
CA GLU A 128 -9.18 -0.71 -21.28
C GLU A 128 -9.61 -1.23 -22.65
N ARG A 129 -9.13 -2.43 -23.01
CA ARG A 129 -9.53 -3.10 -24.26
C ARG A 129 -11.03 -3.37 -24.26
N THR A 130 -11.54 -4.01 -23.21
CA THR A 130 -12.95 -4.37 -23.09
C THR A 130 -13.84 -3.13 -23.11
N PHE A 131 -13.44 -2.06 -22.42
CA PHE A 131 -14.17 -0.80 -22.37
C PHE A 131 -14.23 -0.14 -23.75
N ARG A 132 -13.10 -0.10 -24.47
CA ARG A 132 -13.01 0.47 -25.82
C ARG A 132 -13.83 -0.31 -26.83
N GLU A 133 -13.81 -1.64 -26.78
CA GLU A 133 -14.62 -2.50 -27.65
C GLU A 133 -16.13 -2.28 -27.41
N LYS A 134 -16.53 -2.10 -26.14
CA LYS A 134 -17.94 -1.91 -25.77
C LYS A 134 -18.46 -0.49 -26.03
N HIS A 135 -17.65 0.55 -25.78
CA HIS A 135 -18.11 1.95 -25.78
C HIS A 135 -17.53 2.79 -26.91
N GLY A 136 -16.57 2.29 -27.70
CA GLY A 136 -15.94 3.02 -28.81
C GLY A 136 -15.08 4.20 -28.38
N LYS A 137 -14.75 4.33 -27.08
CA LYS A 137 -13.93 5.42 -26.52
C LYS A 137 -13.05 4.92 -25.39
N ILE A 138 -12.07 5.72 -24.99
CA ILE A 138 -11.25 5.44 -23.80
C ILE A 138 -12.02 5.75 -22.51
N PRO A 139 -11.77 5.02 -21.41
CA PRO A 139 -12.39 5.29 -20.12
C PRO A 139 -11.86 6.60 -19.51
N LYS A 140 -12.71 7.27 -18.74
CA LYS A 140 -12.32 8.43 -17.94
C LYS A 140 -11.64 7.95 -16.68
N TYR A 141 -10.48 8.53 -16.38
CA TYR A 141 -9.67 8.17 -15.22
C TYR A 141 -9.76 9.23 -14.13
N LEU A 142 -9.82 8.79 -12.88
CA LEU A 142 -9.80 9.61 -11.69
C LEU A 142 -8.53 9.32 -10.88
N HIS A 143 -8.12 10.30 -10.08
CA HIS A 143 -6.95 10.19 -9.22
C HIS A 143 -7.30 10.53 -7.77
N CYS A 144 -6.88 9.66 -6.85
CA CYS A 144 -6.89 9.90 -5.41
C CYS A 144 -5.46 9.80 -4.87
N GLY A 145 -5.11 10.65 -3.91
CA GLY A 145 -3.79 10.64 -3.29
C GLY A 145 -3.84 11.01 -1.81
N VAL A 146 -3.02 10.34 -0.99
CA VAL A 146 -2.86 10.65 0.44
C VAL A 146 -1.37 10.69 0.80
N PHE A 147 -0.92 11.79 1.40
CA PHE A 147 0.50 12.01 1.70
C PHE A 147 0.68 13.01 2.86
N GLY A 148 1.90 13.10 3.42
CA GLY A 148 2.19 14.08 4.47
C GLY A 148 1.36 13.86 5.74
N ASP A 149 0.99 14.95 6.41
CA ASP A 149 -0.01 14.92 7.49
C ASP A 149 -1.43 14.88 6.91
N PRO A 150 -2.12 13.72 6.95
CA PRO A 150 -2.66 13.14 5.74
C PRO A 150 -3.47 14.15 4.93
N HIS A 151 -2.81 14.64 3.90
CA HIS A 151 -3.36 15.48 2.86
C HIS A 151 -4.02 14.59 1.84
N LEU A 152 -5.32 14.73 1.69
CA LEU A 152 -6.16 13.91 0.85
C LEU A 152 -6.60 14.70 -0.37
N ARG A 153 -6.26 14.18 -1.55
CA ARG A 153 -6.91 14.52 -2.82
C ARG A 153 -7.95 13.44 -3.12
N THR A 154 -9.22 13.82 -3.21
CA THR A 154 -10.31 12.92 -3.58
C THR A 154 -10.40 12.75 -5.11
N PHE A 155 -11.19 11.78 -5.56
CA PHE A 155 -11.51 11.60 -6.98
C PHE A 155 -12.25 12.79 -7.60
N SER A 156 -13.03 13.54 -6.79
CA SER A 156 -13.69 14.78 -7.21
C SER A 156 -12.72 15.95 -7.38
N GLY A 157 -11.46 15.80 -6.97
CA GLY A 157 -10.47 16.87 -6.98
C GLY A 157 -10.54 17.80 -5.77
N ASP A 158 -11.26 17.40 -4.71
CA ASP A 158 -11.23 18.12 -3.43
C ASP A 158 -9.92 17.87 -2.70
N PHE A 159 -9.45 18.87 -1.97
CA PHE A 159 -8.20 18.80 -1.23
C PHE A 159 -8.41 19.09 0.25
N GLN A 160 -8.08 18.12 1.10
CA GLN A 160 -8.40 18.14 2.52
C GLN A 160 -7.15 17.80 3.35
N THR A 161 -7.07 18.32 4.58
CA THR A 161 -6.07 17.89 5.57
C THR A 161 -6.82 17.23 6.71
N CYS A 162 -6.47 15.98 6.99
CA CYS A 162 -7.26 15.09 7.80
C CYS A 162 -6.41 14.57 8.96
N ARG A 163 -6.97 14.52 10.16
CA ARG A 163 -6.31 13.84 11.30
C ARG A 163 -6.29 12.33 11.11
N VAL A 164 -7.45 11.72 10.86
CA VAL A 164 -7.63 10.28 10.54
C VAL A 164 -6.65 9.33 11.27
N ASN A 165 -6.56 9.48 12.60
CA ASN A 165 -5.73 8.62 13.45
C ASN A 165 -6.29 7.19 13.47
N GLY A 166 -5.42 6.18 13.45
CA GLY A 166 -5.79 4.77 13.35
C GLY A 166 -6.01 4.33 11.91
N SER A 167 -6.80 3.27 11.72
CA SER A 167 -7.05 2.67 10.40
C SER A 167 -8.29 3.25 9.75
N TRP A 168 -8.13 3.77 8.53
CA TRP A 168 -9.21 4.37 7.74
C TRP A 168 -9.26 3.79 6.32
N PRO A 169 -10.46 3.49 5.80
CA PRO A 169 -10.63 3.05 4.42
C PRO A 169 -10.41 4.21 3.46
N LEU A 170 -9.37 4.12 2.63
CA LEU A 170 -9.18 5.05 1.52
C LEU A 170 -10.18 4.75 0.39
N LEU A 171 -10.38 3.47 0.10
CA LEU A 171 -11.29 2.97 -0.91
C LEU A 171 -11.86 1.62 -0.46
N ASP A 172 -13.13 1.38 -0.69
CA ASP A 172 -13.78 0.09 -0.52
C ASP A 172 -14.88 -0.08 -1.57
N ASN A 173 -14.53 -0.65 -2.72
CA ASN A 173 -15.46 -0.90 -3.82
C ASN A 173 -15.53 -2.40 -4.14
N GLU A 174 -16.30 -2.83 -5.13
CA GLU A 174 -16.47 -4.25 -5.49
C GLU A 174 -15.15 -4.98 -5.84
N TYR A 175 -14.10 -4.25 -6.22
CA TYR A 175 -12.86 -4.80 -6.78
C TYR A 175 -11.64 -4.64 -5.87
N LEU A 176 -11.61 -3.58 -5.07
CA LEU A 176 -10.42 -3.13 -4.35
C LEU A 176 -10.82 -2.58 -2.99
N PHE A 177 -10.10 -3.00 -1.96
CA PHE A 177 -10.12 -2.38 -0.64
C PHE A 177 -8.74 -1.82 -0.32
N VAL A 178 -8.67 -0.57 0.12
CA VAL A 178 -7.44 0.12 0.51
C VAL A 178 -7.66 0.73 1.88
N GLN A 179 -6.78 0.38 2.81
CA GLN A 179 -6.77 0.93 4.16
C GLN A 179 -5.42 1.60 4.44
N ALA A 180 -5.47 2.80 5.01
CA ALA A 180 -4.30 3.49 5.54
C ALA A 180 -4.38 3.52 7.07
N THR A 181 -3.26 3.24 7.73
CA THR A 181 -3.13 3.39 9.18
C THR A 181 -2.21 4.56 9.50
N SER A 182 -2.76 5.58 10.14
CA SER A 182 -2.02 6.77 10.55
C SER A 182 -1.75 6.76 12.06
N SER A 183 -0.58 7.28 12.45
CA SER A 183 -0.21 7.45 13.86
C SER A 183 0.21 8.89 14.14
N PRO A 184 0.00 9.44 15.35
CA PRO A 184 0.40 10.81 15.68
C PRO A 184 1.89 11.04 15.49
N LEU A 185 2.26 12.18 14.91
CA LEU A 185 3.67 12.58 14.71
C LEU A 185 4.32 12.96 16.05
N SER A 186 3.55 13.58 16.94
CA SER A 186 3.96 13.92 18.31
C SER A 186 2.75 13.91 19.25
N THR A 187 2.98 13.81 20.56
CA THR A 187 1.92 13.89 21.57
C THR A 187 1.30 15.29 21.71
N MET A 188 1.91 16.31 21.12
CA MET A 188 1.51 17.72 21.25
C MET A 188 0.81 18.28 20.00
N SER A 189 0.70 17.51 18.93
CA SER A 189 0.10 17.92 17.65
C SER A 189 -1.04 16.98 17.26
N ASN A 190 -2.10 17.54 16.67
CA ASN A 190 -3.15 16.73 16.02
C ASN A 190 -2.68 16.07 14.71
N ALA A 191 -1.46 16.37 14.27
CA ALA A 191 -0.85 15.81 13.09
C ALA A 191 -0.56 14.32 13.23
N THR A 192 -0.85 13.59 12.16
CA THR A 192 -0.53 12.17 12.02
C THR A 192 0.30 11.94 10.78
N VAL A 193 0.84 10.73 10.64
CA VAL A 193 1.52 10.30 9.41
C VAL A 193 1.08 8.89 9.08
N ILE A 194 1.00 8.56 7.80
CA ILE A 194 0.66 7.21 7.35
C ILE A 194 1.85 6.31 7.60
N THR A 195 1.63 5.28 8.42
CA THR A 195 2.67 4.31 8.81
C THR A 195 2.51 2.96 8.12
N LYS A 196 1.30 2.67 7.64
CA LYS A 196 0.97 1.41 7.00
C LYS A 196 -0.12 1.59 5.96
N ILE A 197 0.03 0.88 4.85
CA ILE A 197 -0.94 0.79 3.77
C ILE A 197 -1.22 -0.69 3.52
N THR A 198 -2.50 -1.06 3.52
CA THR A 198 -2.97 -2.40 3.17
C THR A 198 -3.88 -2.30 1.96
N ILE A 199 -3.58 -3.06 0.91
CA ILE A 199 -4.35 -3.11 -0.33
C ILE A 199 -4.81 -4.55 -0.54
N ILE A 200 -6.10 -4.74 -0.69
CA ILE A 200 -6.72 -6.04 -0.97
C ILE A 200 -7.33 -5.97 -2.36
N PHE A 201 -6.71 -6.67 -3.30
CA PHE A 201 -7.28 -6.95 -4.61
C PHE A 201 -8.30 -8.08 -4.45
N LYS A 202 -9.59 -7.76 -4.53
CA LYS A 202 -10.69 -8.71 -4.30
C LYS A 202 -10.70 -9.78 -5.40
N ASN A 203 -11.08 -11.01 -5.04
CA ASN A 203 -11.10 -12.13 -5.98
C ASN A 203 -12.06 -11.87 -7.15
N MET A 204 -11.56 -11.96 -8.37
CA MET A 204 -12.38 -11.88 -9.58
C MET A 204 -12.28 -13.19 -10.35
N LYS A 205 -13.36 -13.98 -10.35
CA LYS A 205 -13.40 -15.38 -10.83
C LYS A 205 -12.72 -15.58 -12.18
N GLN A 206 -12.92 -14.65 -13.12
CA GLN A 206 -12.34 -14.74 -14.46
C GLN A 206 -10.87 -14.29 -14.57
N CYS A 207 -10.33 -13.51 -13.63
CA CYS A 207 -9.05 -12.84 -13.82
C CYS A 207 -8.02 -13.08 -12.74
N ILE A 208 -8.32 -12.91 -11.45
CA ILE A 208 -7.31 -13.01 -10.39
C ILE A 208 -7.85 -13.75 -9.17
N ASP A 209 -6.95 -14.44 -8.46
CA ASP A 209 -7.19 -14.84 -7.07
C ASP A 209 -7.06 -13.59 -6.17
N GLN A 210 -7.64 -13.62 -4.96
CA GLN A 210 -7.48 -12.50 -4.02
C GLN A 210 -6.00 -12.32 -3.67
N LYS A 211 -5.54 -11.06 -3.66
CA LYS A 211 -4.17 -10.70 -3.27
C LYS A 211 -4.18 -9.60 -2.23
N VAL A 212 -3.25 -9.69 -1.29
CA VAL A 212 -3.05 -8.70 -0.24
C VAL A 212 -1.64 -8.16 -0.37
N TYR A 213 -1.51 -6.84 -0.41
CA TYR A 213 -0.26 -6.13 -0.36
C TYR A 213 -0.25 -5.27 0.90
N GLN A 214 0.78 -5.41 1.72
CA GLN A 214 1.00 -4.59 2.90
C GLN A 214 2.36 -3.92 2.84
N ALA A 215 2.37 -2.59 3.00
CA ALA A 215 3.57 -1.80 3.20
C ALA A 215 3.55 -1.14 4.57
N GLU A 216 4.70 -1.10 5.22
CA GLU A 216 4.92 -0.38 6.47
C GLU A 216 6.15 0.51 6.34
N VAL A 217 6.30 1.50 7.20
CA VAL A 217 7.52 2.33 7.22
C VAL A 217 8.74 1.43 7.44
N ASN A 218 9.73 1.59 6.57
CA ASN A 218 10.95 0.79 6.39
C ASN A 218 10.76 -0.60 5.78
N ASN A 219 9.55 -0.92 5.28
CA ASN A 219 9.26 -2.20 4.65
C ASN A 219 8.27 -2.03 3.48
N LEU A 220 8.82 -1.82 2.29
CA LEU A 220 8.09 -1.77 1.01
C LEU A 220 8.42 -3.02 0.20
N PRO A 221 7.69 -4.14 0.38
CA PRO A 221 8.00 -5.39 -0.30
C PRO A 221 7.67 -5.30 -1.79
N ALA A 222 8.50 -5.86 -2.66
CA ALA A 222 8.18 -6.03 -4.08
C ALA A 222 7.32 -7.28 -4.35
N ALA A 223 6.45 -7.65 -3.40
CA ALA A 223 5.64 -8.87 -3.43
C ALA A 223 4.36 -8.69 -2.60
N PHE A 224 3.36 -9.51 -2.89
CA PHE A 224 2.18 -9.70 -2.04
C PHE A 224 2.55 -10.48 -0.76
N ASP A 225 1.66 -10.47 0.23
CA ASP A 225 1.88 -11.11 1.54
C ASP A 225 2.14 -12.62 1.44
N ASP A 226 1.63 -13.27 0.39
CA ASP A 226 1.88 -14.68 0.08
C ASP A 226 3.22 -14.94 -0.65
N GLY A 227 4.02 -13.90 -0.84
CA GLY A 227 5.31 -13.91 -1.54
C GLY A 227 5.20 -13.95 -3.07
N SER A 228 3.99 -13.89 -3.63
CA SER A 228 3.81 -13.83 -5.07
C SER A 228 4.02 -12.40 -5.62
N VAL A 229 4.33 -12.29 -6.90
CA VAL A 229 4.49 -11.00 -7.60
C VAL A 229 3.41 -10.77 -8.64
N ASN A 230 2.37 -11.63 -8.64
CA ASN A 230 1.28 -11.59 -9.60
C ASN A 230 -0.07 -12.05 -9.01
N GLY A 231 -1.14 -11.85 -9.76
CA GLY A 231 -2.53 -12.17 -9.37
C GLY A 231 -2.93 -13.65 -9.39
N GLY A 232 -1.96 -14.57 -9.45
CA GLY A 232 -2.22 -16.00 -9.50
C GLY A 232 -2.19 -16.56 -10.93
N ARG A 233 -2.86 -17.70 -11.13
CA ARG A 233 -2.69 -18.53 -12.35
C ARG A 233 -3.80 -18.37 -13.39
N ARG A 234 -4.80 -17.54 -13.09
CA ARG A 234 -5.95 -17.24 -13.96
C ARG A 234 -5.53 -16.31 -15.11
N GLY A 235 -6.38 -16.19 -16.14
CA GLY A 235 -6.08 -15.41 -17.35
C GLY A 235 -5.63 -13.95 -17.10
N GLY A 236 -6.15 -13.28 -16.08
CA GLY A 236 -5.72 -11.94 -15.66
C GLY A 236 -4.62 -11.91 -14.59
N GLY A 237 -4.27 -13.06 -14.03
CA GLY A 237 -3.32 -13.21 -12.93
C GLY A 237 -1.92 -12.74 -13.33
N SER A 238 -1.50 -13.01 -14.57
CA SER A 238 -0.23 -12.53 -15.11
C SER A 238 -0.17 -11.00 -15.28
N ASN A 239 -1.33 -10.32 -15.31
CA ASN A 239 -1.42 -8.90 -15.61
C ASN A 239 -1.37 -8.04 -14.35
N LEU A 240 -1.85 -8.54 -13.21
CA LEU A 240 -1.58 -7.89 -11.92
C LEU A 240 -0.09 -8.05 -11.60
N LYS A 241 0.64 -6.94 -11.50
CA LYS A 241 2.10 -6.94 -11.30
C LYS A 241 2.53 -5.90 -10.29
N ILE A 242 3.57 -6.22 -9.55
CA ILE A 242 4.26 -5.30 -8.63
C ILE A 242 5.63 -4.98 -9.22
N TYR A 243 5.95 -3.69 -9.27
CA TYR A 243 7.23 -3.17 -9.72
C TYR A 243 7.89 -2.38 -8.61
N ASP A 244 9.13 -2.75 -8.29
CA ASP A 244 10.03 -1.94 -7.48
C ASP A 244 10.69 -0.91 -8.39
N ARG A 245 10.05 0.26 -8.53
CA ARG A 245 10.45 1.30 -9.48
C ARG A 245 11.65 2.09 -8.94
N GLU A 246 11.67 2.33 -7.64
CA GLU A 246 12.81 2.91 -6.93
C GLU A 246 13.06 2.03 -5.69
N PRO A 247 14.18 1.26 -5.65
CA PRO A 247 14.44 0.27 -4.62
C PRO A 247 14.24 0.79 -3.20
N GLY A 248 13.21 0.25 -2.52
CA GLY A 248 12.87 0.58 -1.14
C GLY A 248 12.20 1.94 -0.91
N SER A 249 11.90 2.70 -1.97
CA SER A 249 11.23 4.01 -1.88
C SER A 249 9.95 4.14 -2.71
N LEU A 250 9.80 3.39 -3.82
CA LEU A 250 8.59 3.41 -4.64
C LEU A 250 8.23 2.02 -5.15
N ILE A 251 7.06 1.55 -4.71
CA ILE A 251 6.37 0.41 -5.31
C ILE A 251 5.24 0.90 -6.20
N GLU A 252 5.17 0.37 -7.41
CA GLU A 252 4.06 0.55 -8.34
C GLU A 252 3.34 -0.78 -8.56
N ILE A 253 2.02 -0.79 -8.41
CA ILE A 253 1.18 -1.97 -8.65
C ILE A 253 0.26 -1.67 -9.82
N GLU A 254 0.41 -2.42 -10.90
CA GLU A 254 -0.44 -2.32 -12.09
C GLU A 254 -1.49 -3.43 -12.03
N ALA A 255 -2.77 -3.05 -12.14
CA ALA A 255 -3.92 -3.94 -12.17
C ALA A 255 -4.76 -3.69 -13.44
N PRO A 256 -4.28 -4.09 -14.64
CA PRO A 256 -4.93 -3.82 -15.92
C PRO A 256 -6.34 -4.40 -16.04
N TYR A 257 -6.64 -5.47 -15.30
CA TYR A 257 -7.95 -6.12 -15.31
C TYR A 257 -9.08 -5.24 -14.74
N ILE A 258 -8.73 -4.18 -14.00
CA ILE A 258 -9.63 -3.12 -13.50
C ILE A 258 -9.11 -1.72 -13.86
N GLY A 259 -8.22 -1.62 -14.85
CA GLY A 259 -7.64 -0.35 -15.32
C GLY A 259 -6.94 0.47 -14.24
N THR A 260 -6.44 -0.15 -13.18
CA THR A 260 -5.97 0.57 -11.99
C THR A 260 -4.45 0.57 -11.88
N ILE A 261 -3.87 1.70 -11.46
CA ILE A 261 -2.45 1.82 -11.11
C ILE A 261 -2.35 2.41 -9.71
N ILE A 262 -1.51 1.82 -8.87
CA ILE A 262 -1.26 2.27 -7.50
C ILE A 262 0.21 2.54 -7.31
N ARG A 263 0.56 3.64 -6.65
CA ARG A 263 1.91 3.92 -6.16
C ARG A 263 1.90 4.03 -4.65
N VAL A 264 2.82 3.32 -4.01
CA VAL A 264 3.12 3.44 -2.59
C VAL A 264 4.56 3.91 -2.47
N ARG A 265 4.77 5.08 -1.88
CA ARG A 265 6.10 5.62 -1.64
C ARG A 265 6.41 5.65 -0.16
N GLN A 266 7.67 5.48 0.18
CA GLN A 266 8.20 5.85 1.47
C GLN A 266 9.05 7.11 1.32
N LEU A 267 8.71 8.13 2.10
CA LEU A 267 9.43 9.39 2.13
C LEU A 267 9.71 9.72 3.59
N ALA A 268 10.99 9.82 3.96
CA ALA A 268 11.40 9.93 5.35
C ALA A 268 10.80 8.79 6.22
N LYS A 269 9.97 9.13 7.21
CA LYS A 269 9.34 8.19 8.17
C LYS A 269 7.83 8.04 7.95
N GLN A 270 7.36 8.25 6.73
CA GLN A 270 5.94 8.16 6.37
C GLN A 270 5.76 7.52 5.01
N LEU A 271 4.56 6.99 4.78
CA LEU A 271 4.12 6.48 3.50
C LEU A 271 3.25 7.51 2.78
N SER A 272 3.28 7.49 1.46
CA SER A 272 2.26 8.13 0.63
C SER A 272 1.63 7.11 -0.30
N PHE A 273 0.37 7.36 -0.64
CA PHE A 273 -0.46 6.54 -1.50
C PHE A 273 -1.00 7.38 -2.65
N SER A 274 -0.89 6.86 -3.87
CA SER A 274 -1.48 7.47 -5.06
C SER A 274 -2.16 6.40 -5.88
N LEU A 275 -3.38 6.68 -6.37
CA LEU A 275 -4.23 5.75 -7.10
C LEU A 275 -4.76 6.43 -8.36
N ARG A 276 -4.65 5.74 -9.50
CA ARG A 276 -5.40 6.04 -10.73
C ARG A 276 -6.39 4.90 -10.97
N MET A 277 -7.66 5.24 -11.15
CA MET A 277 -8.73 4.25 -11.33
C MET A 277 -9.77 4.77 -12.33
N PRO A 278 -10.40 3.90 -13.15
CA PRO A 278 -11.51 4.31 -14.01
C PRO A 278 -12.72 4.77 -13.20
N GLU A 279 -13.46 5.75 -13.72
CA GLU A 279 -14.62 6.34 -13.04
C GLU A 279 -15.70 5.29 -12.70
N ASP A 280 -16.06 4.41 -13.62
CA ASP A 280 -17.07 3.36 -13.40
C ASP A 280 -16.63 2.31 -12.36
N ILE A 281 -15.34 1.95 -12.33
CA ILE A 281 -14.78 1.06 -11.31
C ILE A 281 -14.75 1.74 -9.94
N SER A 282 -14.43 3.04 -9.88
CA SER A 282 -14.38 3.78 -8.62
C SER A 282 -15.76 3.93 -7.97
N LEU A 283 -16.82 3.97 -8.77
CA LEU A 283 -18.21 4.16 -8.35
C LEU A 283 -18.98 2.83 -8.15
N ALA A 284 -18.34 1.69 -8.38
CA ALA A 284 -18.94 0.37 -8.19
C ALA A 284 -18.82 -0.09 -6.73
N PHE A 285 -19.62 0.48 -5.83
CA PHE A 285 -19.67 0.13 -4.41
C PHE A 285 -21.13 0.08 -3.91
N GLN A 286 -21.35 -0.60 -2.79
CA GLN A 286 -22.66 -0.75 -2.14
C GLN A 286 -22.90 0.34 -1.10
N GLU A 287 -24.17 0.59 -0.73
CA GLU A 287 -24.53 1.65 0.23
C GLU A 287 -23.90 1.45 1.62
N GLU A 288 -23.61 0.21 2.01
CA GLU A 288 -22.95 -0.13 3.27
C GLU A 288 -21.46 0.25 3.31
N GLN A 289 -20.90 0.69 2.18
CA GLN A 289 -19.50 1.11 2.01
C GLN A 289 -19.38 2.65 1.98
N ASP A 290 -20.19 3.35 2.78
CA ASP A 290 -20.34 4.82 2.73
C ASP A 290 -19.07 5.59 3.16
N LEU A 291 -18.27 5.03 4.08
CA LEU A 291 -17.03 5.63 4.53
C LEU A 291 -15.86 5.26 3.60
N GLN A 292 -15.55 6.13 2.63
CA GLN A 292 -14.39 6.00 1.75
C GLN A 292 -13.73 7.35 1.51
N LEU A 293 -12.49 7.54 1.99
CA LEU A 293 -11.83 8.85 1.92
C LEU A 293 -11.61 9.34 0.47
N CYS A 294 -11.29 8.46 -0.47
CA CYS A 294 -11.08 8.84 -1.87
C CYS A 294 -12.36 9.35 -2.56
N LEU A 295 -13.55 8.95 -2.09
CA LEU A 295 -14.82 9.45 -2.63
C LEU A 295 -15.35 10.64 -1.83
N GLY A 296 -15.59 10.45 -0.54
CA GLY A 296 -16.32 11.42 0.30
C GLY A 296 -15.44 12.40 1.06
N GLY A 297 -14.11 12.22 1.02
CA GLY A 297 -13.22 12.95 1.91
C GLY A 297 -13.25 12.42 3.35
N CYS A 298 -12.55 13.10 4.26
CA CYS A 298 -12.63 12.77 5.67
C CYS A 298 -13.85 13.39 6.36
N PRO A 299 -14.44 12.72 7.38
CA PRO A 299 -15.56 13.27 8.13
C PRO A 299 -15.23 14.63 8.75
N ALA A 300 -16.23 15.48 8.93
CA ALA A 300 -16.04 16.85 9.45
C ALA A 300 -15.29 16.91 10.80
N SER A 301 -15.48 15.90 11.66
CA SER A 301 -14.79 15.75 12.94
C SER A 301 -13.29 15.44 12.83
N GLN A 302 -12.81 15.10 11.64
CA GLN A 302 -11.41 14.79 11.32
C GLN A 302 -10.73 15.92 10.52
N PHE A 303 -11.44 16.98 10.15
CA PHE A 303 -10.82 18.10 9.43
C PHE A 303 -9.84 18.88 10.30
N ILE A 304 -8.66 19.15 9.74
CA ILE A 304 -7.64 20.02 10.32
C ILE A 304 -7.71 21.39 9.63
N LEU A 305 -8.01 22.43 10.41
CA LEU A 305 -7.97 23.82 9.96
C LEU A 305 -6.53 24.35 10.03
N ARG A 306 -5.85 24.33 8.88
CA ARG A 306 -4.42 24.72 8.73
C ARG A 306 -4.05 26.01 9.47
N THR A 307 -4.91 27.04 9.44
CA THR A 307 -4.64 28.35 10.06
C THR A 307 -4.66 28.35 11.59
N LYS A 308 -5.44 27.48 12.23
CA LYS A 308 -5.55 27.44 13.70
C LYS A 308 -4.40 26.65 14.34
N ASP A 309 -3.94 25.59 13.69
CA ASP A 309 -2.90 24.72 14.24
C ASP A 309 -1.48 25.26 13.99
N LEU A 310 -1.22 25.90 12.83
CA LEU A 310 0.07 26.56 12.56
C LEU A 310 0.41 27.68 13.59
N GLY A 311 -0.62 28.35 14.13
CA GLY A 311 -0.45 29.45 15.07
C GLY A 311 -0.09 29.05 16.51
N ARG A 312 -0.24 27.77 16.90
CA ARG A 312 0.03 27.30 18.28
C ARG A 312 1.24 26.39 18.41
N THR A 313 1.61 25.65 17.36
CA THR A 313 2.56 24.53 17.47
C THR A 313 3.59 24.47 16.33
N SER A 314 3.78 25.54 15.56
CA SER A 314 4.78 25.55 14.48
C SER A 314 6.21 25.48 15.05
N SER A 315 7.03 24.62 14.47
CA SER A 315 8.45 24.49 14.80
C SER A 315 9.28 25.60 14.14
N ILE A 316 8.87 26.04 12.95
CA ILE A 316 9.50 27.15 12.21
C ILE A 316 8.44 28.13 11.66
N SER A 317 8.86 29.37 11.37
CA SER A 317 7.97 30.39 10.79
C SER A 317 7.39 29.96 9.43
N THR A 318 6.14 30.34 9.16
CA THR A 318 5.45 30.11 7.89
C THR A 318 6.24 30.66 6.69
N GLU A 319 6.90 31.81 6.84
CA GLU A 319 7.71 32.44 5.79
C GLU A 319 8.92 31.57 5.42
N LYS A 320 9.58 31.01 6.44
CA LYS A 320 10.68 30.06 6.23
C LYS A 320 10.18 28.79 5.55
N ALA A 321 9.06 28.22 5.99
CA ALA A 321 8.48 27.03 5.36
C ALA A 321 8.10 27.30 3.88
N LYS A 322 7.46 28.43 3.58
CA LYS A 322 7.18 28.89 2.21
C LYS A 322 8.45 28.96 1.36
N SER A 323 9.54 29.51 1.89
CA SER A 323 10.81 29.60 1.16
C SER A 323 11.39 28.23 0.80
N LEU A 324 11.26 27.23 1.68
CA LEU A 324 11.71 25.86 1.45
C LEU A 324 10.83 25.15 0.42
N CYS A 325 9.51 25.25 0.56
CA CYS A 325 8.56 24.61 -0.34
C CYS A 325 8.64 25.16 -1.77
N ARG A 326 8.87 26.47 -1.94
CA ARG A 326 8.91 27.12 -3.25
C ARG A 326 10.03 26.60 -4.15
N VAL A 327 11.08 26.00 -3.58
CA VAL A 327 12.19 25.41 -4.34
C VAL A 327 11.71 24.24 -5.24
N LYS A 328 10.80 23.40 -4.74
CA LYS A 328 10.28 22.22 -5.46
C LYS A 328 8.85 22.41 -5.98
N LEU A 329 8.08 23.27 -5.32
CA LEU A 329 6.67 23.54 -5.62
C LEU A 329 6.51 25.03 -5.91
N PRO A 330 6.82 25.49 -7.14
CA PRO A 330 6.78 26.91 -7.48
C PRO A 330 5.36 27.49 -7.57
N VAL A 331 4.35 26.63 -7.77
CA VAL A 331 2.95 27.02 -7.88
C VAL A 331 2.31 26.99 -6.50
N GLU A 332 1.70 28.10 -6.04
CA GLU A 332 1.08 28.21 -4.71
C GLU A 332 -0.32 27.58 -4.62
N ASP A 333 -0.45 26.35 -5.10
CA ASP A 333 -1.67 25.56 -5.06
C ASP A 333 -1.82 24.76 -3.75
N ALA A 334 -2.80 23.85 -3.71
CA ALA A 334 -3.04 22.97 -2.57
C ALA A 334 -1.82 22.11 -2.18
N TYR A 335 -1.01 21.62 -3.14
CA TYR A 335 0.20 20.86 -2.84
C TYR A 335 1.25 21.74 -2.15
N PHE A 336 1.44 22.98 -2.64
CA PHE A 336 2.30 23.94 -1.96
C PHE A 336 1.81 24.27 -0.55
N GLN A 337 0.52 24.53 -0.36
CA GLN A 337 -0.02 24.82 0.98
C GLN A 337 0.14 23.63 1.94
N SER A 338 0.00 22.40 1.44
CA SER A 338 0.29 21.18 2.18
C SER A 338 1.75 21.06 2.58
N CYS A 339 2.68 21.30 1.64
CA CYS A 339 4.10 21.37 1.94
C CYS A 339 4.41 22.38 3.05
N VAL A 340 3.85 23.59 2.94
CA VAL A 340 4.08 24.66 3.92
C VAL A 340 3.59 24.24 5.30
N PHE A 341 2.43 23.59 5.37
CA PHE A 341 1.86 23.08 6.60
C PHE A 341 2.78 22.02 7.25
N ASP A 342 3.14 20.96 6.50
CA ASP A 342 3.98 19.87 7.00
C ASP A 342 5.36 20.36 7.46
N VAL A 343 6.00 21.21 6.66
CA VAL A 343 7.35 21.75 6.94
C VAL A 343 7.33 22.72 8.13
N ALA A 344 6.31 23.59 8.23
CA ALA A 344 6.19 24.51 9.36
C ALA A 344 5.92 23.78 10.67
N LEU A 345 5.12 22.71 10.64
CA LEU A 345 4.80 21.93 11.82
C LEU A 345 5.98 21.05 12.27
N SER A 346 6.58 20.30 11.35
CA SER A 346 7.68 19.37 11.66
C SER A 346 9.03 20.06 11.89
N GLY A 347 9.25 21.21 11.25
CA GLY A 347 10.57 21.83 11.14
C GLY A 347 11.55 21.08 10.22
N ASP A 348 11.11 20.00 9.56
CA ASP A 348 11.96 19.17 8.69
C ASP A 348 11.79 19.55 7.22
N ALA A 349 12.87 20.03 6.60
CA ALA A 349 12.90 20.37 5.18
C ALA A 349 12.65 19.15 4.27
N ASN A 350 12.89 17.92 4.72
CA ASN A 350 12.61 16.72 3.96
C ASN A 350 11.11 16.48 3.73
N MET A 351 10.24 17.10 4.55
CA MET A 351 8.79 17.04 4.36
C MET A 351 8.34 17.72 3.07
N THR A 352 9.18 18.57 2.45
CA THR A 352 8.94 19.10 1.10
C THR A 352 8.77 18.00 0.05
N ASN A 353 9.41 16.85 0.25
CA ASN A 353 9.35 15.73 -0.70
C ASN A 353 7.96 15.10 -0.77
N ALA A 354 7.19 15.08 0.33
CA ALA A 354 5.88 14.44 0.38
C ALA A 354 4.91 15.09 -0.62
N ALA A 355 4.78 16.40 -0.54
CA ALA A 355 3.95 17.18 -1.47
C ALA A 355 4.51 17.20 -2.90
N TYR A 356 5.85 17.25 -3.05
CA TYR A 356 6.49 17.20 -4.37
C TYR A 356 6.18 15.91 -5.12
N TYR A 357 6.44 14.74 -4.51
CA TYR A 357 6.17 13.46 -5.18
C TYR A 357 4.69 13.16 -5.34
N ALA A 358 3.83 13.66 -4.44
CA ALA A 358 2.38 13.58 -4.63
C ALA A 358 1.92 14.40 -5.86
N LEU A 359 2.54 15.56 -6.13
CA LEU A 359 2.29 16.33 -7.35
C LEU A 359 2.82 15.59 -8.58
N GLU A 360 4.00 14.97 -8.52
CA GLU A 360 4.54 14.15 -9.63
C GLU A 360 3.64 12.95 -9.94
N ASP A 361 3.15 12.24 -8.93
CA ASP A 361 2.21 11.13 -9.15
C ASP A 361 0.88 11.63 -9.74
N ALA A 362 0.38 12.80 -9.29
CA ALA A 362 -0.82 13.40 -9.85
C ALA A 362 -0.65 13.85 -11.31
N LYS A 363 0.53 14.34 -11.70
CA LYS A 363 0.85 14.67 -13.10
C LYS A 363 0.75 13.45 -14.01
N ASP A 364 1.22 12.30 -13.54
CA ASP A 364 1.17 11.05 -14.30
C ASP A 364 -0.25 10.46 -14.35
N PHE A 365 -1.04 10.66 -13.29
CA PHE A 365 -2.32 9.98 -13.11
C PHE A 365 -3.55 10.77 -13.57
N LEU A 366 -3.45 12.10 -13.65
CA LEU A 366 -4.56 12.94 -14.11
C LEU A 366 -4.57 13.03 -15.65
N PRO A 367 -5.72 12.81 -16.30
CA PRO A 367 -5.82 12.89 -17.75
C PRO A 367 -5.79 14.33 -18.27
N GLU A 368 -6.23 15.29 -17.46
CA GLU A 368 -6.37 16.70 -17.84
C GLU A 368 -5.41 17.60 -17.05
N PRO A 369 -4.42 18.23 -17.70
CA PRO A 369 -3.44 19.09 -17.03
C PRO A 369 -4.07 20.25 -16.24
N GLY A 370 -5.24 20.74 -16.68
CA GLY A 370 -5.97 21.82 -16.01
C GLY A 370 -6.53 21.45 -14.63
N THR A 371 -6.62 20.16 -14.31
CA THR A 371 -7.12 19.66 -13.01
C THR A 371 -6.01 19.36 -12.02
N LEU A 372 -4.74 19.51 -12.43
CA LEU A 372 -3.57 19.23 -11.60
C LEU A 372 -3.51 20.18 -10.39
N HIS A 373 -3.49 21.48 -10.67
CA HIS A 373 -3.34 22.53 -9.66
C HIS A 373 -4.70 22.94 -9.10
N ILE A 374 -4.86 22.79 -7.78
CA ILE A 374 -6.08 23.20 -7.08
C ILE A 374 -5.75 24.46 -6.29
N PHE A 375 -6.27 25.59 -6.75
CA PHE A 375 -6.12 26.86 -6.03
C PHE A 375 -7.25 26.98 -5.02
N ALA A 376 -6.94 27.45 -3.81
CA ALA A 376 -7.98 27.86 -2.88
C ALA A 376 -8.80 28.94 -3.58
N THR A 377 -10.07 28.64 -3.86
CA THR A 377 -11.00 29.69 -4.26
C THR A 377 -10.99 30.69 -3.12
N ALA A 378 -10.56 31.94 -3.39
CA ALA A 378 -10.78 33.03 -2.46
C ALA A 378 -12.24 32.94 -2.07
N ALA A 379 -12.49 32.58 -0.79
CA ALA A 379 -13.77 32.11 -0.31
C ALA A 379 -14.88 32.78 -1.11
N ALA A 380 -15.61 31.99 -1.91
CA ALA A 380 -16.99 32.36 -2.15
C ALA A 380 -17.57 32.42 -0.75
N LYS A 381 -17.57 33.62 -0.17
CA LYS A 381 -18.49 34.01 0.87
C LYS A 381 -19.83 33.84 0.19
N SER A 382 -20.31 32.60 0.10
CA SER A 382 -21.71 32.33 0.25
C SER A 382 -22.02 32.94 1.61
N LEU A 383 -22.39 34.22 1.56
CA LEU A 383 -23.16 34.82 2.60
C LEU A 383 -24.42 33.96 2.59
N HIS A 384 -24.42 32.88 3.36
CA HIS A 384 -25.64 32.26 3.80
C HIS A 384 -26.30 33.34 4.66
N VAL A 385 -27.02 34.24 3.98
CA VAL A 385 -28.06 35.02 4.61
C VAL A 385 -28.99 33.94 5.16
N PRO A 386 -29.09 33.79 6.50
CA PRO A 386 -29.96 32.79 7.07
C PRO A 386 -31.35 33.04 6.50
N VAL A 387 -32.05 32.00 6.04
CA VAL A 387 -33.44 32.13 5.56
C VAL A 387 -34.32 32.83 6.62
N ALA A 388 -33.95 32.72 7.91
CA ALA A 388 -34.52 33.47 9.01
C ALA A 388 -34.39 35.01 8.89
N LEU A 389 -33.30 35.53 8.32
CA LEU A 389 -33.07 36.96 8.12
C LEU A 389 -33.90 37.51 6.94
N LEU A 390 -34.09 36.71 5.88
CA LEU A 390 -35.02 37.02 4.78
C LEU A 390 -36.48 36.98 5.26
N LEU A 391 -36.84 36.04 6.13
CA LEU A 391 -38.18 35.96 6.74
C LEU A 391 -38.47 37.14 7.68
N LEU A 392 -37.47 37.60 8.45
CA LEU A 392 -37.59 38.78 9.30
C LEU A 392 -37.78 40.08 8.50
N LEU A 393 -37.11 40.21 7.35
CA LEU A 393 -37.30 41.34 6.43
C LEU A 393 -38.68 41.34 5.77
N CYS A 394 -39.21 40.17 5.39
CA CYS A 394 -40.58 40.05 4.86
C CYS A 394 -41.65 40.34 5.93
N LEU A 395 -41.45 39.91 7.18
CA LEU A 395 -42.38 40.20 8.28
C LEU A 395 -42.35 41.67 8.70
N ALA A 396 -41.20 42.35 8.61
CA ALA A 396 -41.10 43.78 8.88
C ALA A 396 -41.85 44.63 7.84
N THR A 397 -41.94 44.17 6.59
CA THR A 397 -42.72 44.87 5.54
C THR A 397 -44.23 44.67 5.63
N THR A 398 -44.71 43.62 6.31
CA THR A 398 -46.15 43.38 6.50
C THR A 398 -46.75 44.09 7.71
N VAL A 399 -45.92 44.53 8.66
CA VAL A 399 -46.38 45.26 9.87
C VAL A 399 -46.43 46.78 9.64
N GLY A 400 -45.90 47.28 8.52
CA GLY A 400 -45.93 48.70 8.15
C GLY A 400 -47.17 49.16 7.36
N ASN A 401 -48.13 48.29 7.08
CA ASN A 401 -49.37 48.61 6.34
C ASN A 401 -50.61 48.02 7.04
N LEU A 402 -50.78 48.34 8.33
CA LEU A 402 -52.03 48.19 9.07
C LEU A 402 -52.27 49.45 9.92
#